data_AF-W2SU67-F1
#
_entry.id   AF-W2SU67-F1
#
_cell.length_a   1.000
_cell.length_b   1.000
_cell.length_c   1.000
_cell.angle_alpha   90.00
_cell.angle_beta   90.00
_cell.angle_gamma   90.00
#
_symmetry.space_group_name_H-M   'P 1'
#
loop_
_entity.id
_entity.type
_entity.pdbx_description
1 polymer ?
#
loop_
_entity_poly.entity_id
_entity_poly.type
_entity_poly.pdbx_seq_one_letter_code
_entity_poly.pdbx_strand_id
1 'polypeptide(L)'
;MVTVTLGSEHYTDNGKHSALDDFYELFDEFAEQQGIHFNKRNFREIETNISGLPVAKYGLRGVDCEQLRQFLSSIKAQKYHLQYASVKCGPMTFSFCMGFSCNPDDFGVKGCNRTTHTAYKK
;
A
#
# COMPACT_ATOMS: atom_id res chain seq x y z
N MET A 1 11.71 6.26 -9.36
CA MET A 1 11.43 5.08 -8.51
C MET A 1 10.12 5.34 -7.80
N VAL A 2 9.24 4.34 -7.80
CA VAL A 2 7.97 4.40 -7.07
C VAL A 2 8.20 3.84 -5.68
N THR A 3 7.61 4.46 -4.67
CA THR A 3 7.66 3.95 -3.30
C THR A 3 6.24 3.71 -2.83
N VAL A 4 5.97 2.51 -2.33
CA VAL A 4 4.64 2.10 -1.86
C VAL A 4 4.75 1.79 -0.38
N THR A 5 3.84 2.33 0.42
CA THR A 5 3.67 2.00 1.83
C THR A 5 2.30 1.35 1.99
N LEU A 6 2.28 0.11 2.49
CA LEU A 6 1.07 -0.66 2.75
C LEU A 6 0.91 -0.86 4.25
N GLY A 7 -0.31 -0.75 4.74
CA GLY A 7 -0.67 -0.98 6.14
C GLY A 7 -1.85 -1.93 6.25
N SER A 8 -1.75 -2.90 7.15
CA SER A 8 -2.80 -3.88 7.46
C SER A 8 -3.49 -3.58 8.79
N GLU A 9 -4.75 -4.02 8.96
CA GLU A 9 -5.59 -3.73 10.13
C GLU A 9 -5.03 -4.33 11.41
N HIS A 10 -4.69 -5.62 11.40
CA HIS A 10 -4.23 -6.33 12.58
C HIS A 10 -3.68 -7.69 12.14
N TYR A 11 -2.48 -8.07 12.58
CA TYR A 11 -2.06 -9.47 12.60
C TYR A 11 -1.85 -9.88 14.06
N THR A 12 -2.80 -10.62 14.62
CA THR A 12 -2.43 -11.61 15.62
C THR A 12 -1.61 -12.63 14.86
N ASP A 13 -0.30 -12.62 15.12
CA ASP A 13 0.71 -13.49 14.56
C ASP A 13 0.36 -14.96 14.88
N ASN A 14 -0.62 -15.51 14.17
CA ASN A 14 -1.09 -16.89 14.35
C ASN A 14 -0.19 -17.82 13.54
N GLY A 15 1.13 -17.61 13.61
CA GLY A 15 2.21 -18.53 13.25
C GLY A 15 2.19 -19.17 11.85
N LYS A 16 1.30 -18.77 10.93
CA LYS A 16 1.10 -19.45 9.64
C LYS A 16 1.08 -18.54 8.41
N HIS A 17 0.76 -17.26 8.55
CA HIS A 17 0.79 -16.27 7.48
C HIS A 17 1.12 -14.91 8.09
N SER A 18 1.81 -14.04 7.37
CA SER A 18 2.14 -12.69 7.82
C SER A 18 1.50 -11.64 6.91
N ALA A 19 1.23 -10.44 7.41
CA ALA A 19 0.76 -9.32 6.57
C ALA A 19 1.70 -9.02 5.40
N LEU A 20 2.99 -9.36 5.53
CA LEU A 20 3.97 -9.20 4.45
C LEU A 20 3.69 -10.16 3.30
N ASP A 21 3.25 -11.39 3.57
CA ASP A 21 2.90 -12.36 2.53
C ASP A 21 1.74 -11.86 1.67
N ASP A 22 0.73 -11.26 2.31
CA ASP A 22 -0.39 -10.61 1.60
C ASP A 22 0.07 -9.46 0.71
N PHE A 23 1.06 -8.68 1.18
CA PHE A 23 1.65 -7.60 0.39
C PHE A 23 2.45 -8.14 -0.80
N TYR A 24 3.18 -9.24 -0.63
CA TYR A 24 3.87 -9.92 -1.73
C TYR A 24 2.88 -10.44 -2.77
N GLU A 25 1.80 -11.11 -2.36
CA GLU A 25 0.74 -11.59 -3.27
C GLU A 25 0.15 -10.42 -4.08
N LEU A 26 -0.12 -9.28 -3.43
CA LEU A 26 -0.60 -8.08 -4.12
C LEU A 26 0.34 -7.63 -5.24
N PHE A 27 1.65 -7.61 -4.98
CA PHE A 27 2.63 -7.19 -5.99
C PHE A 27 2.80 -8.23 -7.09
N ASP A 28 2.71 -9.52 -6.78
CA ASP A 28 2.77 -10.59 -7.78
C ASP A 28 1.56 -10.49 -8.73
N GLU A 29 0.35 -10.26 -8.23
CA GLU A 29 -0.82 -10.04 -9.09
C GLU A 29 -0.70 -8.78 -9.95
N PHE A 30 -0.19 -7.68 -9.38
CA PHE A 30 0.08 -6.48 -10.17
C PHE A 30 1.09 -6.77 -11.29
N ALA A 31 2.16 -7.49 -10.97
CA ALA A 31 3.19 -7.88 -11.92
C ALA A 31 2.62 -8.75 -13.05
N GLU A 32 1.82 -9.76 -12.72
CA GLU A 32 1.14 -10.61 -13.69
C GLU A 32 0.22 -9.80 -14.63
N GLN A 33 -0.60 -8.90 -14.07
CA GLN A 33 -1.51 -8.07 -14.86
C GLN A 33 -0.78 -7.12 -15.81
N GLN A 34 0.40 -6.63 -15.43
CA GLN A 34 1.19 -5.71 -16.26
C GLN A 34 2.24 -6.42 -17.12
N GLY A 35 2.35 -7.75 -17.05
CA GLY A 35 3.40 -8.51 -17.72
C GLY A 35 4.82 -8.16 -17.23
N ILE A 36 4.94 -7.70 -15.98
CA ILE A 36 6.20 -7.35 -15.32
C ILE A 36 6.68 -8.57 -14.53
N HIS A 37 8.00 -8.73 -14.40
CA HIS A 37 8.59 -9.71 -13.48
C HIS A 37 9.39 -9.01 -12.40
N PHE A 38 8.95 -9.11 -11.15
CA PHE A 38 9.69 -8.56 -10.02
C PHE A 38 10.89 -9.44 -9.65
N ASN A 39 12.00 -8.78 -9.36
CA ASN A 39 13.27 -9.37 -8.97
C ASN A 39 14.04 -8.37 -8.08
N LYS A 40 15.17 -8.78 -7.52
CA LYS A 40 15.97 -7.97 -6.59
C LYS A 40 16.45 -6.61 -7.15
N ARG A 41 16.41 -6.39 -8.48
CA ARG A 41 16.84 -5.12 -9.10
C ARG A 41 15.70 -4.11 -9.22
N ASN A 42 14.46 -4.57 -9.41
CA ASN A 42 13.30 -3.70 -9.65
C ASN A 42 12.28 -3.72 -8.50
N PHE A 43 12.35 -4.68 -7.59
CA PHE A 43 11.56 -4.77 -6.38
C PHE A 43 12.49 -4.79 -5.16
N ARG A 44 12.24 -3.89 -4.21
CA ARG A 44 13.03 -3.79 -2.99
C ARG A 44 12.13 -3.54 -1.79
N GLU A 45 12.20 -4.42 -0.80
CA GLU A 45 11.72 -4.12 0.54
C GLU A 45 12.64 -3.05 1.17
N ILE A 46 12.08 -1.91 1.57
CA ILE A 46 12.81 -0.78 2.14
C ILE A 46 12.76 -0.84 3.66
N GLU A 47 11.56 -1.04 4.21
CA GLU A 47 11.31 -1.02 5.65
C GLU A 47 10.07 -1.85 5.95
N THR A 48 10.10 -2.64 7.02
CA THR A 48 8.98 -3.47 7.48
C THR A 48 8.77 -3.27 8.97
N ASN A 49 7.57 -3.59 9.45
CA ASN A 49 7.18 -3.46 10.85
C ASN A 49 7.40 -2.04 11.39
N ILE A 50 7.06 -1.03 10.59
CA ILE A 50 7.32 0.38 10.90
C ILE A 50 6.61 0.75 12.21
N SER A 51 7.40 1.14 13.22
CA SER A 51 6.90 1.45 14.58
C SER A 51 6.16 0.29 15.27
N GLY A 52 6.49 -0.96 14.94
CA GLY A 52 5.85 -2.15 15.53
C GLY A 52 4.46 -2.46 14.98
N LEU A 53 4.05 -1.77 13.91
CA LEU A 53 2.78 -1.96 13.21
C LEU A 53 2.99 -2.83 11.97
N PRO A 54 1.96 -3.54 11.47
CA PRO A 54 2.03 -4.34 10.23
C PRO A 54 2.00 -3.42 8.99
N VAL A 55 3.02 -2.58 8.90
CA VAL A 55 3.24 -1.58 7.86
C VAL A 55 4.58 -1.88 7.19
N ALA A 56 4.56 -1.89 5.87
CA ALA A 56 5.74 -2.14 5.06
C ALA A 56 5.87 -1.13 3.93
N LYS A 57 7.12 -0.84 3.58
CA LYS A 57 7.50 0.12 2.55
C LYS A 57 8.35 -0.58 1.51
N TYR A 58 7.97 -0.42 0.26
CA TYR A 58 8.56 -1.07 -0.90
C TYR A 58 9.00 -0.03 -1.93
N GLY A 59 10.08 -0.35 -2.64
CA GLY A 59 10.61 0.42 -3.76
C GLY A 59 10.45 -0.36 -5.05
N LEU A 60 9.73 0.21 -6.01
CA LEU A 60 9.47 -0.37 -7.32
C LEU A 60 10.17 0.47 -8.41
N ARG A 61 10.87 -0.19 -9.33
CA ARG A 61 11.49 0.41 -10.52
C ARG A 61 10.85 -0.15 -11.79
N GLY A 62 10.68 0.71 -12.79
CA GLY A 62 10.04 0.31 -14.06
C GLY A 62 8.53 0.09 -13.96
N VAL A 63 7.91 0.53 -12.87
CA VAL A 63 6.45 0.51 -12.68
C VAL A 63 5.87 1.84 -13.10
N ASP A 64 4.81 1.80 -13.91
CA ASP A 64 4.01 2.97 -14.25
C ASP A 64 3.08 3.36 -13.09
N CYS A 65 3.08 4.65 -12.77
CA CYS A 65 2.35 5.18 -11.62
C CYS A 65 0.84 5.17 -11.81
N GLU A 66 0.34 5.39 -13.03
CA GLU A 66 -1.09 5.38 -13.32
C GLU A 66 -1.62 3.95 -13.33
N GLN A 67 -0.86 3.00 -13.90
CA GLN A 67 -1.21 1.57 -13.82
C GLN A 67 -1.30 1.09 -12.37
N LEU A 68 -0.32 1.45 -11.54
CA LEU A 68 -0.34 1.10 -10.12
C LEU A 68 -1.51 1.77 -9.38
N ARG A 69 -1.81 3.03 -9.69
CA ARG A 69 -2.97 3.75 -9.13
C ARG A 69 -4.29 3.06 -9.49
N GLN A 70 -4.47 2.70 -10.76
CA GLN A 70 -5.65 2.01 -11.25
C GLN A 70 -5.80 0.63 -10.60
N PHE A 71 -4.71 -0.13 -10.54
CA PHE A 71 -4.68 -1.42 -9.86
C PHE A 71 -5.14 -1.30 -8.40
N LEU A 72 -4.50 -0.45 -7.61
CA LEU A 72 -4.86 -0.23 -6.20
C LEU A 72 -6.30 0.28 -6.01
N SER A 73 -6.85 1.02 -6.97
CA SER A 73 -8.25 1.44 -6.91
C SER A 73 -9.24 0.32 -7.25
N SER A 74 -8.78 -0.75 -7.91
CA SER A 74 -9.60 -1.86 -8.39
C SER A 74 -9.58 -3.10 -7.49
N ILE A 75 -8.59 -3.22 -6.60
CA ILE A 75 -8.45 -4.40 -5.75
C ILE A 75 -9.53 -4.45 -4.66
N LYS A 76 -9.86 -5.68 -4.23
CA LYS A 76 -10.64 -5.90 -3.02
C LYS A 76 -9.70 -5.94 -1.83
N ALA A 77 -9.62 -4.83 -1.10
CA ALA A 77 -8.76 -4.67 0.07
C ALA A 77 -8.82 -5.82 1.09
N GLN A 78 -10.00 -6.39 1.29
CA GLN A 78 -10.24 -7.52 2.19
C GLN A 78 -9.41 -8.77 1.84
N LYS A 79 -9.08 -8.97 0.55
CA LYS A 79 -8.28 -10.11 0.11
C LYS A 79 -6.87 -10.09 0.71
N TYR A 80 -6.29 -8.90 0.85
CA TYR A 80 -4.91 -8.71 1.30
C TYR A 80 -4.84 -8.09 2.70
N HIS A 81 -5.96 -8.10 3.43
CA HIS A 81 -6.08 -7.45 4.73
C HIS A 81 -5.56 -5.99 4.75
N LEU A 82 -5.74 -5.27 3.64
CA LEU A 82 -5.24 -3.90 3.47
C LEU A 82 -6.18 -2.88 4.07
N GLN A 83 -5.63 -1.99 4.88
CA GLN A 83 -6.34 -0.79 5.34
C GLN A 83 -5.86 0.48 4.69
N TYR A 84 -4.58 0.51 4.35
CA TYR A 84 -3.93 1.71 3.88
C TYR A 84 -2.92 1.39 2.79
N ALA A 85 -2.95 2.20 1.75
CA ALA A 85 -1.90 2.23 0.74
C ALA A 85 -1.51 3.67 0.46
N SER A 86 -0.22 3.98 0.47
CA SER A 86 0.32 5.28 0.07
C SER A 86 1.40 5.06 -0.96
N VAL A 87 1.28 5.74 -2.10
CA VAL A 87 2.23 5.63 -3.20
C VAL A 87 2.84 6.99 -3.45
N LYS A 88 4.18 7.01 -3.48
CA LYS A 88 4.98 8.15 -3.89
C LYS A 88 5.63 7.87 -5.24
N CYS A 89 5.25 8.67 -6.22
CA CYS A 89 5.67 8.62 -7.61
C CYS A 89 6.40 9.91 -7.98
N GLY A 90 7.69 10.00 -7.63
CA GLY A 90 8.47 11.23 -7.81
C GLY A 90 7.86 12.40 -7.01
N PRO A 91 7.38 13.47 -7.67
CA PRO A 91 6.72 14.58 -6.99
C PRO A 91 5.25 14.28 -6.63
N MET A 92 4.63 13.25 -7.22
CA MET A 92 3.24 12.91 -6.96
C MET A 92 3.15 11.96 -5.78
N THR A 93 2.14 12.13 -4.94
CA THR A 93 1.80 11.20 -3.87
C THR A 93 0.30 11.04 -3.80
N PHE A 94 -0.18 9.81 -3.70
CA PHE A 94 -1.59 9.50 -3.52
C PHE A 94 -1.74 8.40 -2.47
N SER A 95 -2.88 8.41 -1.78
CA SER A 95 -3.19 7.44 -0.74
C SER A 95 -4.60 6.89 -0.91
N PHE A 96 -4.77 5.60 -0.63
CA PHE A 96 -6.06 4.93 -0.58
C PHE A 96 -6.39 4.52 0.84
N CYS A 97 -7.59 4.91 1.26
CA CYS A 97 -8.24 4.37 2.43
C CYS A 97 -9.00 3.12 2.01
N MET A 98 -8.52 1.96 2.47
CA MET A 98 -9.03 0.65 2.06
C MET A 98 -9.88 -0.03 3.16
N GLY A 99 -9.82 0.49 4.39
CA GLY A 99 -10.72 0.15 5.50
C GLY A 99 -11.85 1.16 5.70
N PHE A 100 -12.80 0.84 6.59
CA PHE A 100 -13.92 1.73 6.95
C PHE A 100 -13.45 3.00 7.68
N SER A 101 -12.38 2.88 8.47
CA SER A 101 -11.65 3.99 9.05
C SER A 101 -10.16 3.77 8.82
N CYS A 102 -9.52 4.70 8.13
CA CYS A 102 -8.07 4.76 8.10
C CYS A 102 -7.64 6.17 8.51
N ASN A 103 -6.72 6.28 9.46
CA ASN A 103 -5.97 7.51 9.66
C ASN A 103 -4.51 7.24 9.25
N PRO A 104 -3.93 8.01 8.33
CA PRO A 104 -2.52 7.85 7.91
C PRO A 104 -1.54 7.87 9.10
N ASP A 105 -1.87 8.63 10.14
CA ASP A 105 -1.09 8.71 11.37
C ASP A 105 -1.01 7.36 12.10
N ASP A 106 -2.06 6.53 11.99
CA ASP A 106 -2.12 5.19 12.60
C ASP A 106 -1.10 4.24 11.95
N PHE A 107 -0.60 4.57 10.76
CA PHE A 107 0.39 3.78 10.03
C PHE A 107 1.79 4.43 10.01
N GLY A 108 2.01 5.43 10.88
CA GLY A 108 3.27 6.16 10.93
C GLY A 108 3.56 7.04 9.71
N VAL A 109 2.57 7.23 8.83
CA VAL A 109 2.67 8.06 7.62
C VAL A 109 2.20 9.48 7.95
N LYS A 110 3.15 10.31 8.41
CA LYS A 110 2.89 11.74 8.60
C LYS A 110 2.71 12.41 7.24
N GLY A 111 1.49 12.81 6.88
CA GLY A 111 1.30 13.85 5.86
C GLY A 111 0.31 13.63 4.72
N CYS A 112 -0.78 12.86 4.88
CA CYS A 112 -1.95 13.22 4.07
C CYS A 112 -2.62 14.42 4.73
N ASN A 113 -2.35 15.63 4.21
CA ASN A 113 -3.21 16.78 4.49
C ASN A 113 -4.63 16.36 4.09
N ARG A 114 -5.48 16.09 5.08
CA ARG A 114 -6.91 15.90 4.88
C ARG A 114 -7.43 17.15 4.20
N THR A 115 -7.65 17.11 2.89
CA THR A 115 -8.67 17.97 2.30
C THR A 115 -9.98 17.44 2.85
N THR A 116 -10.41 18.01 3.97
CA THR A 116 -11.73 17.80 4.54
C THR A 116 -12.74 18.19 3.46
N HIS A 117 -13.24 17.20 2.73
CA HIS A 117 -14.52 17.35 2.05
C HIS A 117 -15.55 17.54 3.16
N THR A 118 -15.78 18.81 3.52
CA THR A 118 -16.94 19.22 4.29
C THR A 118 -18.14 18.80 3.44
N ALA A 119 -18.81 17.74 3.89
CA ALA A 119 -20.07 17.32 3.34
C ALA A 119 -21.02 18.52 3.35
N TYR A 120 -21.47 18.94 2.17
CA TYR A 120 -22.54 19.91 2.02
C TYR A 120 -23.77 19.36 2.75
N LYS A 121 -24.16 20.02 3.85
CA LYS A 121 -25.44 19.84 4.51
C LYS A 121 -26.52 20.29 3.54
N LYS A 122 -27.47 19.40 3.25
CA LYS A 122 -28.69 19.73 2.52
C LYS A 122 -29.77 20.17 3.49
#